data_AF-A0A315FFV0-F1
#
_entry.id   AF-A0A315FFV0-F1
#
_cell.length_a   1.000
_cell.length_b   1.000
_cell.length_c   1.000
_cell.angle_alpha   90.00
_cell.angle_beta   90.00
_cell.angle_gamma   90.00
#
_symmetry.space_group_name_H-M   'P 1'
#
loop_
_entity.id
_entity.type
_entity.pdbx_description
1 polymer ?
#
loop_
_entity_poly.entity_id
_entity_poly.type
_entity_poly.pdbx_seq_one_letter_code
_entity_poly.pdbx_strand_id
1 'polypeptide(L)'
;MNNYKNFKDDGLTADWLRDNGINVQTFASTNAKTLQAQQAATHLLEQHSAQLDNASKRLLEHFRRCYADNNKRGKITDGLCYSVLNLCARVKRGLYKQRRRQRQAV
;
A
#
# COMPACT_ATOMS: atom_id res chain seq x y z
N MET A 1 22.08 9.06 -31.26
CA MET A 1 21.41 9.41 -29.99
C MET A 1 22.02 8.53 -28.91
N ASN A 2 22.91 9.07 -28.07
CA ASN A 2 23.60 8.27 -27.05
C ASN A 2 22.60 7.89 -25.94
N ASN A 3 22.28 6.60 -25.86
CA ASN A 3 21.38 6.03 -24.88
C ASN A 3 22.15 5.80 -23.56
N TYR A 4 22.45 6.88 -22.84
CA TYR A 4 23.02 6.80 -21.50
C TYR A 4 21.93 6.35 -20.54
N LYS A 5 21.84 5.04 -20.32
CA LYS A 5 20.98 4.44 -19.30
C LYS A 5 21.61 4.75 -17.93
N ASN A 6 21.01 5.66 -17.18
CA ASN A 6 21.56 6.17 -15.93
C ASN A 6 21.24 5.19 -14.78
N PHE A 7 21.97 4.07 -14.72
CA PHE A 7 21.70 2.94 -13.82
C PHE A 7 21.67 3.29 -12.32
N LYS A 8 22.31 4.38 -11.91
CA LYS A 8 22.30 4.84 -10.51
C LYS A 8 20.96 5.47 -10.10
N ASP A 9 20.37 6.28 -10.99
CA ASP A 9 19.10 6.96 -10.72
C ASP A 9 17.92 5.97 -10.75
N ASP A 10 17.99 4.97 -11.64
CA ASP A 10 17.05 3.85 -11.70
C ASP A 10 17.08 3.02 -10.41
N GLY A 11 18.27 2.81 -9.83
CA GLY A 11 18.46 2.10 -8.57
C GLY A 11 17.85 2.83 -7.38
N LEU A 12 18.16 4.13 -7.22
CA LEU A 12 17.60 4.95 -6.13
C LEU A 12 16.07 5.04 -6.20
N THR A 13 15.52 5.14 -7.41
CA THR A 13 14.06 5.17 -7.61
C THR A 13 13.44 3.83 -7.24
N ALA A 14 14.05 2.71 -7.65
CA ALA A 14 13.59 1.38 -7.30
C ALA A 14 13.63 1.12 -5.78
N ASP A 15 14.63 1.64 -5.09
CA ASP A 15 14.75 1.55 -3.63
C ASP A 15 13.62 2.34 -2.96
N TRP A 16 13.44 3.61 -3.34
CA TRP A 16 12.38 4.45 -2.79
C TRP A 16 10.99 3.84 -2.99
N LEU A 17 10.72 3.28 -4.16
CA LEU A 17 9.45 2.60 -4.43
C LEU A 17 9.24 1.39 -3.51
N ARG A 18 10.28 0.56 -3.30
CA ARG A 18 10.20 -0.60 -2.40
C ARG A 18 10.00 -0.20 -0.95
N ASP A 19 10.70 0.84 -0.48
CA ASP A 19 10.55 1.38 0.88
C ASP A 19 9.14 1.92 1.12
N ASN A 20 8.49 2.41 0.06
CA ASN A 20 7.09 2.84 0.10
C ASN A 20 6.09 1.70 -0.14
N GLY A 21 6.54 0.45 -0.21
CA GLY A 21 5.69 -0.72 -0.42
C GLY A 21 5.08 -0.81 -1.81
N ILE A 22 5.66 -0.14 -2.80
CA ILE A 22 5.25 -0.10 -4.19
C ILE A 22 6.10 -1.08 -5.02
N ASN A 23 5.48 -1.78 -5.96
CA ASN A 23 6.19 -2.74 -6.80
C ASN A 23 6.78 -2.01 -8.01
N VAL A 24 8.12 -2.00 -8.08
CA VAL A 24 8.91 -1.32 -9.13
C VAL A 24 8.52 -1.77 -10.54
N GLN A 25 8.28 -3.08 -10.73
CA GLN A 25 8.00 -3.65 -12.04
C GLN A 25 6.65 -3.22 -12.61
N THR A 26 5.73 -2.84 -11.72
CA THR A 26 4.33 -2.59 -12.07
C THR A 26 3.97 -1.12 -11.88
N PHE A 27 4.86 -0.32 -11.30
CA PHE A 27 4.67 1.10 -11.04
C PHE A 27 4.26 1.88 -12.29
N ALA A 28 5.01 1.74 -13.38
CA ALA A 28 4.78 2.51 -14.62
C ALA A 28 3.45 2.16 -15.33
N SER A 29 2.93 0.94 -15.13
CA SER A 29 1.74 0.44 -15.83
C SER A 29 0.48 0.39 -14.96
N THR A 30 0.59 0.71 -13.66
CA THR A 30 -0.52 0.60 -12.71
C THR A 30 -1.10 1.98 -12.45
N ASN A 31 -2.43 2.08 -12.34
CA ASN A 31 -3.06 3.37 -12.06
C ASN A 31 -2.67 3.89 -10.66
N ALA A 32 -2.65 5.23 -10.51
CA ALA A 32 -2.23 5.88 -9.28
C ALA A 32 -3.02 5.43 -8.04
N LYS A 33 -4.33 5.18 -8.19
CA LYS A 33 -5.20 4.78 -7.07
C LYS A 33 -4.90 3.37 -6.56
N THR A 34 -4.59 2.44 -7.47
CA THR A 34 -4.17 1.08 -7.13
C THR A 34 -2.79 1.10 -6.49
N LEU A 35 -1.89 1.99 -6.93
CA LEU A 35 -0.59 2.20 -6.27
C LEU A 35 -0.75 2.75 -4.84
N GLN A 36 -1.62 3.73 -4.64
CA GLN A 36 -1.94 4.25 -3.30
C GLN A 36 -2.54 3.15 -2.40
N ALA A 37 -3.44 2.33 -2.94
CA ALA A 37 -4.01 1.19 -2.23
C ALA A 37 -2.96 0.13 -1.91
N GLN A 38 -2.01 -0.13 -2.81
CA GLN A 38 -0.88 -1.04 -2.58
C GLN A 38 0.00 -0.55 -1.42
N GLN A 39 0.45 0.70 -1.48
CA GLN A 39 1.24 1.31 -0.41
C GLN A 39 0.50 1.21 0.94
N ALA A 40 -0.80 1.53 0.95
CA ALA A 40 -1.62 1.44 2.17
C ALA A 40 -1.75 0.00 2.69
N ALA A 41 -1.93 -0.98 1.80
CA ALA A 41 -2.02 -2.39 2.16
C ALA A 41 -0.70 -2.91 2.75
N THR A 42 0.43 -2.61 2.12
CA THR A 42 1.76 -2.99 2.61
C THR A 42 2.01 -2.41 3.99
N HIS A 43 1.78 -1.10 4.17
CA HIS A 43 1.95 -0.43 5.45
C HIS A 43 1.07 -1.01 6.57
N LEU A 44 -0.19 -1.35 6.28
CA LEU A 44 -1.08 -1.99 7.27
C LEU A 44 -0.61 -3.39 7.66
N LEU A 45 -0.17 -4.20 6.69
CA LEU A 45 0.28 -5.57 6.93
C LEU A 45 1.60 -5.62 7.70
N GLU A 46 2.51 -4.68 7.44
CA GLU A 46 3.83 -4.66 8.09
C GLU A 46 3.77 -4.02 9.47
N GLN A 47 3.11 -2.87 9.61
CA GLN A 47 3.20 -2.08 10.84
C GLN A 47 2.02 -2.25 11.79
N HIS A 48 0.86 -2.69 11.28
CA HIS A 48 -0.39 -2.65 12.04
C HIS A 48 -1.17 -3.98 11.98
N SER A 49 -0.53 -5.08 11.62
CA SER A 49 -1.18 -6.40 11.48
C SER A 49 -1.91 -6.87 12.74
N ALA A 50 -1.38 -6.55 13.92
CA ALA A 50 -1.99 -6.87 15.21
C ALA A 50 -3.32 -6.14 15.47
N GLN A 51 -3.57 -5.03 14.78
CA GLN A 51 -4.77 -4.19 14.94
C GLN A 51 -5.85 -4.50 13.90
N LEU A 52 -5.56 -5.42 12.99
CA LEU A 52 -6.49 -5.84 11.95
C LEU A 52 -7.34 -7.00 12.45
N ASP A 53 -8.65 -6.85 12.35
CA ASP A 53 -9.59 -7.96 12.47
C ASP A 53 -9.45 -8.93 11.27
N ASN A 54 -10.01 -10.13 11.41
CA ASN A 54 -9.92 -11.16 10.38
C ASN A 54 -10.56 -10.72 9.05
N ALA A 55 -11.61 -9.90 9.09
CA ALA A 55 -12.24 -9.36 7.88
C ALA A 55 -11.31 -8.41 7.12
N SER A 56 -10.62 -7.52 7.83
CA SER A 56 -9.64 -6.59 7.28
C SER A 56 -8.43 -7.34 6.70
N LYS A 57 -7.93 -8.37 7.40
CA LYS A 57 -6.85 -9.23 6.87
C LYS A 57 -7.27 -9.91 5.57
N ARG A 58 -8.47 -10.51 5.51
CA ARG A 58 -9.01 -11.12 4.30
C ARG A 58 -9.15 -10.13 3.14
N LEU A 59 -9.59 -8.90 3.41
CA LEU A 59 -9.65 -7.83 2.40
C LEU A 59 -8.27 -7.50 1.85
N LEU A 60 -7.27 -7.28 2.72
CA LEU A 60 -5.90 -6.96 2.30
C LEU A 60 -5.25 -8.12 1.54
N GLU A 61 -5.46 -9.36 1.97
CA GLU A 61 -4.98 -10.55 1.27
C GLU A 61 -5.64 -10.72 -0.10
N HIS A 62 -6.96 -10.49 -0.20
CA HIS A 62 -7.68 -10.51 -1.47
C HIS A 62 -7.12 -9.45 -2.43
N PHE A 63 -6.96 -8.21 -1.95
CA PHE A 63 -6.34 -7.14 -2.73
C PHE A 63 -4.93 -7.52 -3.18
N ARG A 64 -4.09 -8.05 -2.27
CA ARG A 64 -2.72 -8.47 -2.58
C ARG A 64 -2.67 -9.57 -3.65
N ARG A 65 -3.57 -10.55 -3.58
CA ARG A 65 -3.70 -11.61 -4.61
C ARG A 65 -4.12 -11.03 -5.97
N CYS A 66 -5.08 -10.11 -6.00
CA CYS A 66 -5.49 -9.43 -7.23
C CYS A 66 -4.38 -8.54 -7.79
N TYR A 67 -3.59 -7.89 -6.94
CA TYR A 67 -2.47 -7.05 -7.35
C TYR A 67 -1.29 -7.89 -7.88
N ALA A 68 -0.99 -9.03 -7.27
CA ALA A 68 0.12 -9.89 -7.70
C ALA A 68 -0.12 -10.47 -9.11
N ASP A 69 -1.36 -10.84 -9.41
CA ASP A 69 -1.76 -11.43 -10.69
C ASP A 69 -1.93 -10.35 -11.78
N ASN A 70 -1.15 -10.45 -12.86
CA ASN A 70 -1.16 -9.47 -13.95
C ASN A 70 -2.55 -9.31 -14.60
N ASN A 71 -3.28 -10.43 -14.78
CA ASN A 71 -4.59 -10.43 -15.41
C ASN A 71 -5.68 -9.82 -14.52
N LYS A 72 -5.48 -9.88 -13.20
CA LYS A 72 -6.41 -9.31 -12.21
C LYS A 72 -6.05 -7.87 -11.85
N ARG A 73 -4.78 -7.47 -11.91
CA ARG A 73 -4.33 -6.12 -11.57
C ARG A 73 -5.02 -5.06 -12.42
N GLY A 74 -5.12 -5.28 -13.73
CA GLY A 74 -5.85 -4.38 -14.63
C GLY A 74 -7.37 -4.36 -14.40
N LYS A 75 -7.91 -5.30 -13.62
CA LYS A 75 -9.33 -5.41 -13.26
C LYS A 75 -9.62 -4.95 -11.83
N ILE A 76 -8.61 -4.46 -11.10
CA ILE A 76 -8.82 -3.89 -9.78
C ILE A 76 -9.71 -2.66 -9.92
N THR A 77 -10.88 -2.74 -9.29
CA THR A 77 -11.85 -1.64 -9.34
C THR A 77 -11.47 -0.55 -8.34
N ASP A 78 -11.90 0.66 -8.65
CA ASP A 78 -11.80 1.78 -7.71
C ASP A 78 -12.49 1.49 -6.38
N GLY A 79 -13.62 0.75 -6.40
CA GLY A 79 -14.33 0.34 -5.18
C GLY A 79 -13.48 -0.52 -4.26
N LEU A 80 -12.70 -1.45 -4.82
CA LEU A 80 -11.76 -2.26 -4.03
C LEU A 80 -10.62 -1.39 -3.47
N CYS A 81 -10.08 -0.45 -4.27
CA CYS A 81 -9.06 0.49 -3.81
C CYS A 81 -9.58 1.35 -2.64
N TYR A 82 -10.77 1.93 -2.76
CA TYR A 82 -11.38 2.72 -1.69
C TYR A 82 -11.60 1.89 -0.43
N SER A 83 -11.98 0.62 -0.56
CA SER A 83 -12.15 -0.27 0.60
C SER A 83 -10.84 -0.40 1.40
N VAL A 84 -9.71 -0.57 0.71
CA VAL A 84 -8.37 -0.63 1.32
C VAL A 84 -7.96 0.72 1.93
N LEU A 85 -8.17 1.83 1.21
CA LEU A 85 -7.81 3.17 1.68
C LEU A 85 -8.63 3.59 2.90
N ASN A 86 -9.94 3.31 2.91
CA ASN A 86 -10.84 3.59 4.02
C ASN A 86 -10.47 2.77 5.26
N LEU A 87 -10.09 1.50 5.07
CA LEU A 87 -9.54 0.66 6.14
C LEU A 87 -8.28 1.30 6.74
N CYS A 88 -7.34 1.74 5.90
CA CYS A 88 -6.12 2.41 6.35
C CYS A 88 -6.42 3.68 7.15
N ALA A 89 -7.31 4.54 6.64
CA ALA A 89 -7.75 5.73 7.35
C ALA A 89 -8.44 5.42 8.69
N ARG A 90 -9.23 4.34 8.76
CA ARG A 90 -9.87 3.89 10.00
C ARG A 90 -8.84 3.45 11.05
N VAL A 91 -7.88 2.60 10.67
CA VAL A 91 -6.82 2.13 11.57
C VAL A 91 -5.96 3.30 12.06
N LYS A 92 -5.50 4.18 11.15
CA LYS A 92 -4.72 5.37 11.51
C LYS A 92 -5.46 6.30 12.48
N ARG A 93 -6.76 6.53 12.26
CA ARG A 93 -7.59 7.32 13.18
C ARG A 93 -7.73 6.66 14.55
N GLY A 94 -7.89 5.33 14.60
CA GLY A 94 -7.91 4.56 15.85
C GLY A 94 -6.62 4.72 16.64
N LEU A 95 -5.48 4.51 15.98
CA LEU A 95 -4.14 4.71 16.54
C LEU A 95 -3.94 6.13 17.08
N TYR A 96 -4.34 7.14 16.31
CA TYR A 96 -4.22 8.53 16.75
C TYR A 96 -5.05 8.80 18.02
N LYS A 97 -6.29 8.30 18.07
CA LYS A 97 -7.14 8.41 19.27
C LYS A 97 -6.50 7.71 20.48
N GLN A 98 -5.93 6.52 20.28
CA GLN A 98 -5.24 5.79 21.35
C GLN A 98 -4.03 6.57 21.88
N ARG A 99 -3.17 7.07 20.99
CA ARG A 99 -2.02 7.90 21.39
C ARG A 99 -2.43 9.17 22.11
N ARG A 100 -3.51 9.83 21.66
CA ARG A 100 -4.03 11.04 22.33
C ARG A 100 -4.49 10.73 23.76
N ARG A 101 -5.18 9.60 23.98
CA ARG A 101 -5.61 9.17 25.32
C ARG A 101 -4.43 8.86 26.23
N GLN A 102 -3.41 8.16 25.72
CA GLN A 102 -2.19 7.86 26.48
C GLN A 102 -1.46 9.13 26.94
N ARG A 103 -1.37 10.14 26.08
CA ARG A 103 -0.75 11.44 26.42
C ARG A 103 -1.53 12.27 27.45
N GLN A 104 -2.82 12.03 27.59
CA GLN A 104 -3.68 12.74 28.56
C GLN A 104 -3.75 12.03 29.91
N ALA A 105 -3.31 10.77 29.98
CA ALA A 105 -3.31 9.94 31.18
C ALA A 105 -1.94 9.95 31.92
N VAL A 106 -0.96 10.67 31.38
CA VAL A 106 0.36 10.95 31.95
C VAL A 106 0.39 12.41 32.36
#